data_AF-A0AAJ7NC66-F1
#
_entry.id   AF-A0AAJ7NC66-F1
#
_cell.length_a   1.000
_cell.length_b   1.000
_cell.length_c   1.000
_cell.angle_alpha   90.00
_cell.angle_beta   90.00
_cell.angle_gamma   90.00
#
_symmetry.space_group_name_H-M   'P 1'
#
loop_
_entity.id
_entity.type
_entity.pdbx_description
1 polymer ?
#
loop_
_entity_poly.entity_id
_entity_poly.type
_entity_poly.pdbx_seq_one_letter_code
_entity_poly.pdbx_strand_id
1 'polypeptide(L)'
;MDHRKCAVTNCKFSTLKNIKLRAFPNIKTDKERCLKWIAACGNPKLQRVRHCAICDNHFENKYKLSKHLSRTAVPTLYLPEPIDVAGLENQPGPSIVDGDNDKPMDVDNGKEI
;
A
#
# COMPACT_ATOMS: atom_id res chain seq x y z
N MET A 1 -8.90 -5.78 -16.82
CA MET A 1 -7.85 -4.94 -16.20
C MET A 1 -8.44 -4.23 -15.01
N ASP A 2 -8.01 -4.57 -13.79
CA ASP A 2 -8.47 -3.89 -12.58
C ASP A 2 -8.05 -2.43 -12.61
N HIS A 3 -9.05 -1.53 -12.71
CA HIS A 3 -8.85 -0.10 -12.62
C HIS A 3 -8.44 0.26 -11.17
N ARG A 4 -7.18 0.01 -10.81
CA ARG A 4 -6.63 0.50 -9.54
C ARG A 4 -6.79 2.03 -9.53
N LYS A 5 -7.47 2.55 -8.52
CA LYS A 5 -7.69 3.99 -8.32
C LYS A 5 -6.73 4.54 -7.28
N CYS A 6 -6.46 5.84 -7.35
CA CYS A 6 -5.71 6.53 -6.32
C CYS A 6 -6.48 6.47 -4.99
N ALA A 7 -5.77 6.17 -3.90
CA ALA A 7 -6.34 6.06 -2.56
C ALA A 7 -6.61 7.42 -1.89
N VAL A 8 -6.05 8.50 -2.44
CA VAL A 8 -6.26 9.87 -1.94
C VAL A 8 -7.70 10.31 -2.20
N THR A 9 -8.39 10.73 -1.14
CA THR A 9 -9.76 11.26 -1.20
C THR A 9 -9.82 12.41 -2.20
N ASN A 10 -10.85 12.41 -3.06
CA ASN A 10 -11.06 13.42 -4.09
C ASN A 10 -9.89 13.61 -5.09
N CYS A 11 -9.07 12.57 -5.29
CA CYS A 11 -8.01 12.62 -6.30
C CYS A 11 -8.58 12.84 -7.72
N LYS A 12 -8.27 14.00 -8.30
CA LYS A 12 -8.67 14.36 -9.66
C LYS A 12 -7.80 13.73 -10.76
N PHE A 13 -6.62 13.21 -10.38
CA PHE A 13 -5.66 12.64 -11.32
C PHE A 13 -5.93 11.16 -11.63
N SER A 14 -6.73 10.47 -10.78
CA SER A 14 -6.98 9.03 -10.92
C SER A 14 -7.71 8.63 -12.21
N THR A 15 -8.29 9.59 -12.94
CA THR A 15 -8.97 9.39 -14.22
C THR A 15 -8.09 9.71 -15.43
N LEU A 16 -6.89 10.24 -15.22
CA LEU A 16 -5.96 10.57 -16.31
C LEU A 16 -5.41 9.31 -16.96
N LYS A 17 -5.32 9.33 -18.29
CA LYS A 17 -4.67 8.26 -19.05
C LYS A 17 -3.17 8.24 -18.73
N ASN A 18 -2.59 7.04 -18.62
CA ASN A 18 -1.16 6.80 -18.36
C ASN A 18 -0.63 7.25 -16.99
N ILE A 19 -1.49 7.43 -16.00
CA ILE A 19 -1.03 7.78 -14.66
C ILE A 19 -0.29 6.62 -13.98
N LYS A 20 0.88 6.90 -13.39
CA LYS A 20 1.66 5.90 -12.65
C LYS A 20 1.15 5.80 -11.23
N LEU A 21 0.68 4.62 -10.85
CA LEU A 21 0.26 4.32 -9.47
C LEU A 21 1.42 3.74 -8.67
N ARG A 22 1.60 4.22 -7.45
CA ARG A 22 2.65 3.82 -6.52
C ARG A 22 2.01 3.07 -5.36
N ALA A 23 2.36 1.80 -5.21
CA ALA A 23 1.88 0.98 -4.11
C ALA A 23 2.42 1.51 -2.78
N PHE A 24 1.66 1.28 -1.71
CA PHE A 24 2.08 1.67 -0.36
C PHE A 24 3.37 0.95 0.05
N PRO A 25 4.21 1.58 0.89
CA PRO A 25 5.31 0.90 1.57
C PRO A 25 4.80 -0.32 2.34
N ASN A 26 5.63 -1.36 2.44
CA ASN A 26 5.28 -2.55 3.21
C ASN A 26 5.20 -2.18 4.70
N ILE A 27 4.01 -2.33 5.28
CA ILE A 27 3.73 -1.99 6.68
C ILE A 27 4.59 -2.77 7.68
N LYS A 28 5.04 -3.99 7.34
CA LYS A 28 5.89 -4.82 8.21
C LYS A 28 7.33 -4.31 8.26
N THR A 29 7.84 -3.74 7.16
CA THR A 29 9.24 -3.29 7.05
C THR A 29 9.40 -1.77 7.16
N ASP A 30 8.33 -1.01 6.94
CA ASP A 30 8.36 0.44 6.82
C ASP A 30 7.03 1.05 7.29
N LYS A 31 6.68 0.71 8.53
CA LYS A 31 5.43 1.10 9.19
C LYS A 31 5.24 2.60 9.19
N GLU A 32 6.26 3.35 9.61
CA GLU A 32 6.17 4.81 9.74
C GLU A 32 5.87 5.51 8.43
N ARG A 33 6.56 5.14 7.34
CA ARG A 33 6.29 5.73 6.02
C ARG A 33 4.91 5.30 5.51
N CYS A 34 4.51 4.06 5.75
CA CYS A 34 3.18 3.58 5.40
C CYS A 34 2.08 4.39 6.12
N LEU A 35 2.23 4.64 7.42
CA LEU A 35 1.30 5.46 8.21
C LEU A 35 1.23 6.90 7.71
N LYS A 36 2.37 7.52 7.37
CA LYS A 36 2.40 8.86 6.74
C LYS A 36 1.60 8.89 5.43
N TRP A 37 1.69 7.85 4.61
CA TRP A 37 0.89 7.74 3.38
C TRP A 37 -0.60 7.59 3.68
N ILE A 38 -0.98 6.79 4.68
CA ILE A 38 -2.38 6.60 5.09
C ILE A 38 -2.98 7.92 5.57
N ALA A 39 -2.26 8.63 6.44
CA ALA A 39 -2.67 9.94 6.95
C ALA A 39 -2.91 10.93 5.80
N ALA A 40 -1.97 10.98 4.85
CA ALA A 40 -2.03 11.85 3.68
C ALA A 40 -3.17 11.51 2.70
N CYS A 41 -3.73 10.30 2.72
CA CYS A 41 -4.87 9.96 1.87
C CYS A 41 -6.17 10.66 2.31
N GLY A 42 -6.26 11.14 3.56
CA GLY A 42 -7.46 11.79 4.07
C GLY A 42 -8.70 10.88 4.03
N ASN A 43 -8.52 9.57 4.15
CA ASN A 43 -9.60 8.59 4.09
C ASN A 43 -9.62 7.74 5.37
N PRO A 44 -10.48 8.05 6.36
CA PRO A 44 -10.51 7.33 7.63
C PRO A 44 -10.99 5.88 7.48
N LYS A 45 -11.59 5.52 6.34
CA LYS A 45 -12.04 4.16 6.03
C LYS A 45 -10.99 3.32 5.31
N LEU A 46 -9.77 3.84 5.14
CA LEU A 46 -8.68 3.14 4.47
C LEU A 46 -8.14 1.99 5.34
N GLN A 47 -8.80 0.84 5.30
CA GLN A 47 -8.45 -0.32 6.15
C GLN A 47 -7.39 -1.24 5.53
N ARG A 48 -7.29 -1.33 4.19
CA ARG A 48 -6.44 -2.31 3.50
C ARG A 48 -5.53 -1.67 2.45
N VAL A 49 -4.36 -1.21 2.89
CA VAL A 49 -3.38 -0.55 2.00
C VAL A 49 -2.75 -1.45 0.95
N ARG A 50 -2.76 -2.79 1.11
CA ARG A 50 -2.11 -3.75 0.19
C ARG A 50 -2.64 -3.65 -1.25
N HIS A 51 -3.92 -3.31 -1.42
CA HIS A 51 -4.56 -3.18 -2.74
C HIS A 51 -4.70 -1.73 -3.18
N CYS A 52 -4.22 -0.79 -2.36
CA CYS A 52 -4.30 0.64 -2.61
C CYS A 52 -3.00 1.14 -3.25
N ALA A 53 -3.11 2.25 -3.97
CA ALA A 53 -1.97 2.94 -4.53
C ALA A 53 -2.24 4.44 -4.58
N ILE A 54 -1.19 5.24 -4.63
CA ILE A 54 -1.26 6.70 -4.78
C ILE A 54 -0.64 7.06 -6.13
N CYS A 55 -1.29 7.90 -6.92
CA CYS A 55 -0.70 8.33 -8.19
C CYS A 55 0.53 9.22 -7.98
N ASP A 56 1.47 9.17 -8.92
CA ASP A 56 2.73 9.90 -8.84
C ASP A 56 2.57 11.42 -8.79
N ASN A 57 1.45 11.99 -9.25
CA ASN A 57 1.11 13.41 -9.08
C ASN A 57 1.11 13.89 -7.62
N HIS A 58 0.95 13.00 -6.63
CA HIS A 58 0.98 13.37 -5.21
C HIS A 58 2.40 13.43 -4.62
N PHE A 59 3.43 13.10 -5.39
CA PHE A 59 4.82 13.09 -4.95
C PHE A 59 5.62 14.19 -5.65
N GLU A 60 6.56 14.81 -4.94
CA GLU A 60 7.52 15.72 -5.56
C GLU A 60 8.41 14.99 -6.58
N ASN A 61 8.78 15.69 -7.66
CA ASN A 61 9.52 15.09 -8.76
C ASN A 61 10.88 14.54 -8.33
N LYS A 62 11.54 15.17 -7.36
CA LYS A 62 12.84 14.74 -6.79
C LYS A 62 12.80 13.33 -6.18
N TYR A 63 11.63 12.85 -5.78
CA TYR A 63 11.45 11.51 -5.21
C TYR A 63 10.98 10.46 -6.23
N LYS A 64 10.66 10.88 -7.46
CA LYS A 64 10.22 9.99 -8.54
C LYS A 64 11.43 9.42 -9.26
N LEU A 65 11.72 8.15 -9.02
CA LEU A 65 12.70 7.40 -9.80
C LEU A 65 12.01 6.74 -11.00
N SER A 66 12.80 6.29 -11.97
CA SER A 66 12.29 5.72 -13.24
C SER A 66 11.26 4.61 -13.02
N LYS A 67 11.58 3.64 -12.15
CA LYS A 67 10.71 2.48 -11.83
C LYS A 67 10.00 2.58 -10.47
N HIS A 68 10.59 3.26 -9.49
CA HIS A 68 10.10 3.30 -8.10
C HIS A 68 10.09 4.72 -7.53
N LEU A 69 9.61 4.87 -6.30
CA LEU A 69 9.83 6.08 -5.52
C LEU A 69 11.07 5.92 -4.65
N SER A 70 11.69 7.03 -4.28
CA SER A 70 12.74 7.06 -3.25
C SER A 70 12.27 6.39 -1.95
N ARG A 71 13.20 5.82 -1.18
CA ARG A 71 12.91 5.20 0.14
C ARG A 71 12.38 6.19 1.17
N THR A 72 12.57 7.49 0.95
CA THR A 72 12.07 8.57 1.81
C THR A 72 10.83 9.25 1.24
N ALA A 73 10.34 8.81 0.08
CA ALA A 73 9.22 9.45 -0.58
C ALA A 73 7.93 9.33 0.25
N VAL A 74 7.32 10.47 0.52
CA VAL A 74 5.97 10.59 1.05
C VAL A 74 5.14 11.47 0.11
N PRO A 75 3.83 11.22 0.00
CA PRO A 75 2.97 12.11 -0.75
C PRO A 75 2.93 13.47 -0.02
N THR A 76 3.10 14.55 -0.76
CA THR A 76 3.12 15.93 -0.23
C THR A 76 2.33 16.91 -1.09
N LEU A 77 1.91 16.50 -2.28
CA LEU A 77 1.24 17.38 -3.25
C LEU A 77 -0.23 17.03 -3.41
N TYR A 78 -1.08 18.07 -3.52
CA TYR A 78 -2.51 17.93 -3.81
C TYR A 78 -3.24 16.98 -2.87
N LEU A 79 -2.96 17.10 -1.57
CA LEU A 79 -3.54 16.25 -0.54
C LEU A 79 -4.79 16.90 0.07
N PRO A 80 -5.75 16.10 0.53
CA PRO A 80 -6.84 16.55 1.39
C PRO A 80 -6.30 16.88 2.80
N GLU A 81 -7.22 17.28 3.68
CA GLU A 81 -6.95 17.34 5.12
C GLU A 81 -6.46 15.97 5.61
N PRO A 82 -5.29 15.90 6.28
CA PRO A 82 -4.77 14.65 6.78
C PRO A 82 -5.65 14.14 7.92
N ILE A 83 -5.79 12.82 8.00
CA ILE A 83 -6.47 12.17 9.13
C ILE A 83 -5.47 11.85 10.24
N ASP A 84 -5.96 11.86 11.48
CA ASP A 84 -5.21 11.31 12.59
C ASP A 84 -5.16 9.78 12.48
N VAL A 85 -3.95 9.22 12.51
CA VAL A 85 -3.68 7.79 12.42
C VAL A 85 -3.22 7.20 13.75
N ALA A 86 -3.21 7.98 14.84
CA ALA A 86 -2.82 7.51 16.17
C ALA A 86 -3.70 6.35 16.69
N GLY A 87 -4.94 6.22 16.19
CA GLY A 87 -5.80 5.07 16.49
C GLY A 87 -5.40 3.76 15.80
N LEU A 88 -4.61 3.80 14.73
CA LEU A 88 -4.18 2.61 13.96
C LEU A 88 -2.92 1.95 14.54
N GLU A 89 -2.18 2.64 15.41
CA GLU A 89 -0.96 2.10 16.00
C GLU A 89 -1.21 1.08 17.12
N ASN A 90 -2.38 1.18 17.78
CA ASN A 90 -2.74 0.45 19.00
C ASN A 90 -3.61 -0.81 18.76
N GLN A 91 -3.83 -1.21 17.51
CA GLN A 91 -4.41 -2.53 17.22
C GLN A 91 -3.29 -3.57 17.10
N PRO A 92 -3.41 -4.75 17.76
CA PRO A 92 -2.41 -5.82 17.68
C PRO A 92 -2.36 -6.40 16.27
N GLY A 93 -1.67 -5.70 15.36
CA GLY A 93 -1.54 -6.03 13.95
C GLY A 93 -2.87 -6.05 13.18
N PRO A 94 -2.86 -5.91 11.84
CA PRO A 94 -3.85 -6.63 11.08
C PRO A 94 -3.66 -8.11 11.43
N SER A 95 -4.68 -8.76 11.99
CA SER A 95 -4.79 -10.21 11.88
C SER A 95 -4.84 -10.52 10.39
N ILE A 96 -3.65 -10.63 9.79
CA ILE A 96 -3.46 -11.42 8.60
C ILE A 96 -3.71 -12.82 9.13
N VAL A 97 -4.98 -13.24 9.07
CA VAL A 97 -5.30 -14.64 8.98
C VAL A 97 -4.72 -15.08 7.62
N ASP A 98 -3.40 -15.27 7.59
CA ASP A 98 -2.79 -16.16 6.62
C ASP A 98 -3.32 -17.52 7.07
N GLY A 99 -4.49 -17.89 6.53
CA GLY A 99 -4.99 -19.25 6.58
C GLY A 99 -4.02 -20.10 5.76
N ASP A 100 -2.90 -20.45 6.38
CA ASP A 100 -2.06 -21.57 6.00
C ASP A 100 -2.92 -22.82 6.24
N ASN A 101 -3.74 -23.16 5.23
CA ASN A 101 -4.35 -24.46 5.18
C ASN A 101 -3.23 -25.41 4.77
N ASP A 102 -2.61 -26.01 5.78
CA ASP A 102 -1.90 -27.28 5.75
C ASP A 102 -2.47 -28.16 4.64
N LYS A 103 -1.70 -28.33 3.56
CA LYS A 103 -1.90 -29.48 2.69
C LYS A 103 -0.73 -30.42 2.98
N PRO A 104 -0.97 -31.59 3.58
CA PRO A 104 0.08 -32.58 3.74
C PRO A 104 0.59 -32.97 2.36
N MET A 105 1.90 -32.90 2.23
CA MET A 105 2.67 -33.45 1.11
C MET A 105 2.77 -34.95 1.35
N ASP A 106 1.98 -35.72 0.62
CA ASP A 106 2.05 -37.18 0.60
C ASP A 106 3.47 -37.60 0.17
N VAL A 107 4.22 -38.17 1.12
CA VAL A 107 5.49 -38.85 0.85
C VAL A 107 5.18 -40.30 0.53
N ASP A 108 5.12 -40.66 -0.75
CA ASP A 108 5.22 -42.06 -1.14
C ASP A 108 6.62 -42.35 -1.69
N ASN A 109 7.40 -42.93 -0.80
CA ASN A 109 8.78 -43.36 -0.98
C ASN A 109 8.79 -44.73 -1.67
N GLY A 110 8.64 -44.74 -3.00
CA GLY A 110 8.87 -45.91 -3.84
C GLY A 110 10.37 -46.10 -4.11
N LYS A 111 11.03 -46.90 -3.27
CA LYS A 111 12.42 -47.34 -3.40
C LYS A 111 12.54 -48.52 -4.38
N GLU A 112 13.53 -48.39 -5.25
CA GLU A 112 14.21 -49.36 -6.12
C GLU A 112 14.18 -50.84 -5.67
N ILE A 113 13.81 -51.74 -6.60
CA ILE A 113 14.57 -52.95 -7.02
C ILE A 113 14.27 -53.26 -8.49
#